data_AF-A0A6P1IMN9-F1
#
_entry.id   AF-A0A6P1IMN9-F1
#
_cell.length_a   1.000
_cell.length_b   1.000
_cell.length_c   1.000
_cell.angle_alpha   90.00
_cell.angle_beta   90.00
_cell.angle_gamma   90.00
#
_symmetry.space_group_name_H-M   'P 1'
#
loop_
_entity.id
_entity.type
_entity.pdbx_description
1 polymer ?
#
loop_
_entity_poly.entity_id
_entity_poly.type
_entity_poly.pdbx_seq_one_letter_code
_entity_poly.pdbx_strand_id
1 'polypeptide(L)' 'MLCAALWACAAVAQHSDKDTQEDIQRHRSMAAAHGAAAQCLAAGKGEKACMAELQLACKGLALGKYCGMRHAH' A
#
# COMPACT_ATOMS: atom_id res chain seq x y z
N MET A 1 50.75 9.47 -15.06
CA MET A 1 50.08 8.29 -14.49
C MET A 1 48.59 8.60 -14.42
N LEU A 2 47.78 7.77 -15.10
CA LEU A 2 46.38 8.00 -15.47
C LEU A 2 45.46 8.28 -14.28
N CYS A 3 44.72 9.40 -14.34
CA CYS A 3 43.47 9.58 -13.61
C CYS A 3 42.43 8.60 -14.17
N ALA A 4 41.86 7.76 -13.32
CA ALA A 4 40.67 6.97 -13.63
C ALA A 4 39.78 6.84 -12.39
N ALA A 5 39.31 7.99 -11.88
CA ALA A 5 38.11 8.03 -11.05
C ALA A 5 36.91 8.02 -11.99
N LEU A 6 36.55 6.84 -12.48
CA LEU A 6 35.30 6.64 -13.21
C LEU A 6 34.15 6.70 -12.20
N TRP A 7 33.62 7.90 -12.10
CA TRP A 7 32.37 8.28 -11.46
C TRP A 7 31.29 7.21 -11.74
N ALA A 8 30.83 6.57 -10.67
CA ALA A 8 29.61 5.78 -10.73
C ALA A 8 28.43 6.74 -10.95
N CYS A 9 27.89 6.78 -12.16
CA CYS A 9 26.60 7.41 -12.43
C CYS A 9 25.54 6.66 -11.61
N ALA A 10 25.12 7.24 -10.49
CA ALA A 10 23.98 6.75 -9.73
C ALA A 10 22.72 6.93 -10.59
N ALA A 11 22.14 5.81 -11.04
CA ALA A 11 20.83 5.81 -11.68
C ALA A 11 19.75 6.13 -10.63
N VAL A 12 19.48 7.41 -10.42
CA VAL A 12 18.30 7.85 -9.66
C VAL A 12 17.09 7.76 -10.59
N ALA A 13 16.45 6.60 -10.63
CA ALA A 13 15.11 6.48 -11.21
C ALA A 13 14.15 7.25 -10.29
N GLN A 14 13.89 8.52 -10.60
CA GLN A 14 12.81 9.27 -9.97
C GLN A 14 11.49 8.80 -10.56
N HIS A 15 10.52 8.43 -9.71
CA HIS A 15 9.14 8.20 -10.14
C HIS A 15 8.68 9.40 -10.95
N SER A 16 7.98 9.16 -12.06
CA SER A 16 7.36 10.26 -12.79
C SER A 16 6.24 10.89 -11.94
N ASP A 17 5.86 12.13 -12.25
CA ASP A 17 4.70 12.77 -11.62
C ASP A 17 3.44 11.91 -11.77
N LYS A 18 3.33 11.19 -12.89
CA LYS A 18 2.23 10.26 -13.15
C LYS A 18 2.25 9.08 -12.17
N ASP A 19 3.39 8.41 -12.01
CA ASP A 19 3.52 7.27 -11.08
C ASP A 19 3.22 7.72 -9.64
N THR A 20 3.69 8.93 -9.28
CA THR A 20 3.41 9.53 -7.97
C THR A 20 1.91 9.75 -7.75
N GLN A 21 1.20 10.24 -8.77
CA GLN A 21 -0.26 10.44 -8.69
C GLN A 21 -1.01 9.11 -8.58
N GLU A 22 -0.62 8.09 -9.36
CA GLU A 22 -1.21 6.75 -9.30
C GLU A 22 -1.01 6.11 -7.92
N ASP A 23 0.19 6.25 -7.35
CA ASP A 23 0.52 5.82 -6.00
C ASP A 23 -0.36 6.51 -4.96
N ILE A 24 -0.51 7.84 -5.04
CA ILE A 24 -1.37 8.60 -4.13
C ILE A 24 -2.81 8.06 -4.17
N GLN A 25 -3.37 7.80 -5.36
CA GLN A 25 -4.73 7.28 -5.49
C GLN A 25 -4.87 5.87 -4.93
N ARG A 26 -3.88 5.00 -5.19
CA ARG A 26 -3.82 3.65 -4.60
C ARG A 26 -3.79 3.72 -3.07
N HIS A 27 -2.92 4.54 -2.49
CA HIS A 27 -2.79 4.68 -1.04
C HIS A 27 -4.05 5.26 -0.38
N ARG A 28 -4.71 6.22 -1.02
CA ARG A 28 -6.01 6.74 -0.55
C ARG A 28 -7.08 5.65 -0.53
N SER A 29 -7.15 4.83 -1.58
CA SER A 29 -8.09 3.71 -1.66
C SER A 29 -7.82 2.66 -0.58
N MET A 30 -6.54 2.34 -0.31
CA MET A 30 -6.18 1.45 0.81
C MET A 30 -6.59 2.03 2.16
N ALA A 31 -6.36 3.32 2.40
CA ALA A 31 -6.74 3.99 3.65
C ALA A 31 -8.25 3.94 3.87
N ALA A 32 -9.05 4.16 2.82
CA ALA A 32 -10.51 4.04 2.88
C ALA A 32 -10.95 2.61 3.25
N ALA A 33 -10.33 1.58 2.65
CA ALA A 33 -10.65 0.18 2.95
C ALA A 33 -10.34 -0.17 4.43
N HIS A 34 -9.19 0.26 4.94
CA HIS A 34 -8.82 0.05 6.35
C HIS A 34 -9.71 0.83 7.31
N GLY A 35 -10.08 2.07 6.97
CA GLY A 35 -11.04 2.86 7.73
C GLY A 35 -12.42 2.21 7.81
N ALA A 36 -12.91 1.64 6.70
CA ALA A 36 -14.17 0.89 6.68
C ALA A 36 -14.09 -0.39 7.54
N ALA A 37 -12.98 -1.12 7.50
CA ALA A 37 -12.77 -2.28 8.35
C ALA A 37 -12.77 -1.91 9.84
N ALA A 38 -12.14 -0.79 10.22
CA ALA A 38 -12.17 -0.27 11.58
C ALA A 38 -13.60 0.09 12.03
N GLN A 39 -14.39 0.72 11.16
CA GLN A 39 -15.80 1.03 11.45
C GLN A 39 -16.65 -0.24 11.60
N CYS A 40 -16.42 -1.24 10.74
CA CYS A 40 -17.09 -2.54 10.85
C CYS A 40 -16.81 -3.20 12.21
N LEU A 41 -15.56 -3.15 12.67
CA LEU A 41 -15.15 -3.66 13.99
C LEU A 41 -15.82 -2.87 15.12
N ALA A 42 -15.82 -1.54 15.03
CA ALA A 42 -16.48 -0.67 16.01
C ALA A 42 -18.00 -0.92 16.11
N ALA A 43 -18.64 -1.34 15.01
CA ALA A 43 -20.03 -1.74 14.96
C ALA A 43 -20.31 -3.15 15.54
N GLY A 44 -19.29 -3.87 16.02
CA GLY A 44 -19.45 -5.17 16.67
C GLY A 44 -19.74 -6.34 15.72
N LYS A 45 -19.53 -6.17 14.41
CA LYS A 45 -19.81 -7.22 13.39
C LYS A 45 -18.88 -8.44 13.47
N GLY A 46 -17.81 -8.34 14.25
CA GLY A 46 -16.82 -9.40 14.45
C GLY A 46 -15.72 -9.41 13.38
N GLU A 47 -14.53 -9.84 13.80
CA GLU A 47 -13.31 -9.74 12.99
C GLU A 47 -13.42 -10.49 11.66
N LYS A 48 -13.95 -11.72 11.65
CA LYS A 48 -14.08 -12.53 10.43
C LYS A 48 -14.89 -11.82 9.33
N ALA A 49 -16.00 -11.17 9.70
CA ALA A 49 -16.84 -10.44 8.75
C ALA A 49 -16.10 -9.21 8.22
N CYS A 50 -15.53 -8.41 9.12
CA CYS A 50 -14.83 -7.17 8.75
C CYS A 50 -13.57 -7.44 7.91
N MET A 51 -12.84 -8.53 8.17
CA MET A 51 -11.70 -8.93 7.35
C MET A 51 -12.10 -9.45 5.97
N ALA A 52 -13.29 -10.03 5.82
CA ALA A 52 -13.83 -10.41 4.51
C ALA A 52 -14.24 -9.17 3.69
N GLU A 53 -14.89 -8.20 4.33
CA GLU A 53 -15.22 -6.90 3.72
C GLU A 53 -13.96 -6.15 3.29
N LEU A 54 -12.92 -6.12 4.14
CA LEU A 54 -11.61 -5.54 3.82
C LEU A 54 -10.95 -6.20 2.61
N GLN A 55 -10.97 -7.53 2.53
CA GLN A 55 -10.39 -8.26 1.40
C GLN A 55 -11.10 -7.92 0.09
N LEU A 56 -12.43 -7.79 0.11
CA LEU A 56 -13.19 -7.40 -1.07
C LEU A 56 -12.86 -5.96 -1.50
N ALA A 57 -12.85 -5.02 -0.55
CA ALA A 57 -12.57 -3.62 -0.81
C ALA A 57 -11.13 -3.35 -1.26
N CYS A 58 -10.17 -4.17 -0.82
CA CYS A 58 -8.75 -4.01 -1.12
C CYS A 58 -8.24 -4.90 -2.26
N LYS A 59 -9.10 -5.69 -2.90
CA LYS A 59 -8.71 -6.60 -3.98
C LYS A 59 -8.07 -5.82 -5.13
N GLY A 60 -6.80 -6.12 -5.42
CA GLY A 60 -6.02 -5.45 -6.48
C GLY A 60 -5.35 -4.13 -6.06
N LEU A 61 -5.56 -3.65 -4.83
CA LEU A 61 -4.91 -2.43 -4.31
C LEU A 61 -3.60 -2.74 -3.57
N ALA A 62 -3.56 -3.85 -2.83
CA ALA A 62 -2.41 -4.25 -2.02
C ALA A 62 -2.19 -5.76 -2.03
N LEU A 63 -1.04 -6.19 -1.49
CA LEU A 63 -0.65 -7.58 -1.42
C LEU A 63 -1.21 -8.28 -0.17
N GLY A 64 -1.64 -9.53 -0.34
CA GLY A 64 -2.00 -10.44 0.75
C GLY A 64 -3.41 -10.23 1.35
N LYS A 65 -3.77 -11.16 2.24
CA LYS A 65 -5.10 -11.26 2.86
C LYS A 65 -5.50 -10.05 3.70
N TYR A 66 -4.52 -9.32 4.23
CA TYR A 66 -4.73 -8.20 5.16
C TYR A 66 -4.39 -6.84 4.54
N CYS A 67 -4.53 -6.73 3.21
CA CYS A 67 -4.39 -5.47 2.49
C CYS A 67 -3.05 -4.75 2.81
N GLY A 68 -1.94 -5.48 2.71
CA GLY A 68 -0.59 -4.96 2.99
C GLY A 68 -0.19 -4.83 4.47
N MET A 69 -1.12 -5.03 5.41
CA MET A 69 -0.77 -5.04 6.84
C MET A 69 -0.41 -6.44 7.32
N ARG A 70 0.40 -6.50 8.38
CA ARG A 70 0.56 -7.74 9.14
C ARG A 70 -0.66 -7.90 10.03
N HIS A 71 -1.14 -9.12 10.13
CA HIS A 71 -2.13 -9.46 11.14
C HIS A 71 -1.45 -9.42 12.50
N ALA A 72 -1.89 -8.52 13.37
CA ALA A 72 -1.30 -8.29 14.68
C ALA A 72 -2.32 -8.70 15.75
N HIS A 73 -2.30 -9.98 16.14
CA HIS A 73 -3.08 -10.54 17.24
C HIS A 73 -2.15 -11.35 18.13
#